data_AF-T1BD65-F1
#
_entry.id   AF-T1BD65-F1
#
_cell.length_a   1.000
_cell.length_b   1.000
_cell.length_c   1.000
_cell.angle_alpha   90.00
_cell.angle_beta   90.00
_cell.angle_gamma   90.00
#
_symmetry.space_group_name_H-M   'P 1'
#
loop_
_entity.id
_entity.type
_entity.pdbx_description
1 polymer ?
#
loop_
_entity_poly.entity_id
_entity_poly.type
_entity_poly.pdbx_seq_one_letter_code
_entity_poly.pdbx_strand_id
1 'polypeptide(L)'
;DAEEGAVEIEGPETDPISVLKARDVVLAIGRGFSPERAFRLLAEDCFFGVVEIKPISRQHDKAGLRRVRSRLIGTEGKARRRVEELSG
;
A
#
# COMPACT_ATOMS: atom_id res chain seq x y z
N ASP A 1 2.33 13.72 15.61
CA ASP A 1 2.14 13.41 17.05
C ASP A 1 2.36 11.91 17.28
N ALA A 2 3.33 11.56 18.13
CA ALA A 2 3.68 10.16 18.39
C ALA A 2 2.62 9.43 19.23
N GLU A 3 1.77 10.16 19.97
CA GLU A 3 0.67 9.57 20.73
C GLU A 3 -0.53 9.21 19.83
N GLU A 4 -0.79 10.00 18.79
CA GLU A 4 -1.94 9.77 17.89
C GLU A 4 -1.56 9.05 16.58
N GLY A 5 -0.26 8.85 16.32
CA GLY A 5 0.22 8.29 15.05
C GLY A 5 -0.01 9.22 13.85
N ALA A 6 -0.24 10.51 14.11
CA ALA A 6 -0.43 11.53 13.09
C ALA A 6 0.92 11.99 12.53
N VAL A 7 0.99 12.16 11.21
CA VAL A 7 2.18 12.64 10.49
C VAL A 7 1.80 13.90 9.73
N GLU A 8 2.54 14.97 9.97
CA GLU A 8 2.45 16.22 9.22
C GLU A 8 3.52 16.23 8.13
N ILE A 9 3.16 16.73 6.95
CA ILE A 9 4.01 16.72 5.77
C ILE A 9 4.04 18.14 5.22
N GLU A 10 5.24 18.69 5.18
CA GLU A 10 5.52 20.02 4.65
C GLU A 10 6.50 19.91 3.48
N GLY A 11 6.38 20.82 2.52
CA GLY A 11 7.26 20.90 1.37
C GLY A 11 7.28 22.32 0.81
N PRO A 12 8.26 22.63 -0.04
CA PRO A 12 8.38 23.97 -0.62
C PRO A 12 7.20 24.27 -1.55
N GLU A 13 6.70 25.51 -1.54
CA GLU A 13 5.61 25.95 -2.43
C GLU A 13 5.95 25.75 -3.92
N THR A 14 7.24 25.73 -4.26
CA THR A 14 7.75 25.53 -5.62
C THR A 14 7.68 24.10 -6.13
N ASP A 15 7.47 23.11 -5.25
CA ASP A 15 7.33 21.70 -5.62
C ASP A 15 6.19 21.01 -4.84
N PRO A 16 4.93 21.23 -5.24
CA PRO A 16 3.77 20.57 -4.62
C PRO A 16 3.75 19.04 -4.80
N ILE A 17 4.47 18.51 -5.79
CA ILE A 17 4.49 17.07 -6.08
C ILE A 17 5.27 16.33 -5.00
N SER A 18 6.34 16.94 -4.46
CA SER A 18 7.13 16.37 -3.37
C SER A 18 6.28 16.01 -2.14
N VAL A 19 5.31 16.85 -1.77
CA VAL A 19 4.39 16.61 -0.65
C VAL A 19 3.47 15.42 -0.93
N LEU A 20 2.99 15.27 -2.16
CA LEU A 20 2.16 14.13 -2.56
C LEU A 20 2.94 12.81 -2.52
N LYS A 21 4.19 12.81 -2.99
CA LYS A 21 5.08 11.64 -2.90
C LYS A 21 5.38 11.28 -1.44
N ALA A 22 5.68 12.27 -0.60
CA ALA A 22 5.91 12.07 0.82
C ALA A 22 4.67 11.49 1.52
N ARG A 23 3.47 11.98 1.19
CA ARG A 23 2.20 11.40 1.68
C ARG A 23 2.09 9.93 1.33
N ASP A 24 2.36 9.57 0.08
CA ASP A 24 2.23 8.20 -0.39
C ASP A 24 3.25 7.26 0.28
N VAL A 25 4.49 7.74 0.52
CA VAL A 25 5.51 7.02 1.31
C VAL A 25 5.03 6.75 2.73
N VAL A 26 4.54 7.78 3.42
CA VAL A 26 4.04 7.68 4.80
C VAL A 26 2.86 6.70 4.87
N LEU A 27 1.91 6.81 3.94
CA LEU A 27 0.77 5.89 3.85
C LEU A 27 1.20 4.45 3.59
N ALA A 28 2.19 4.22 2.73
CA ALA A 28 2.72 2.88 2.47
C ALA A 28 3.34 2.26 3.74
N ILE A 29 4.16 3.03 4.47
CA ILE A 29 4.74 2.59 5.75
C ILE A 29 3.63 2.26 6.76
N GLY A 30 2.65 3.16 6.92
CA GLY A 30 1.48 2.95 7.79
C GLY A 30 0.62 1.74 7.41
N ARG A 31 0.76 1.21 6.19
CA ARG A 31 0.10 -0.02 5.73
C ARG A 31 0.98 -1.26 5.74
N GLY A 32 2.18 -1.16 6.32
CA GLY A 32 3.07 -2.29 6.59
C GLY A 32 4.10 -2.58 5.50
N PHE A 33 4.33 -1.65 4.56
CA PHE A 33 5.53 -1.70 3.73
C PHE A 33 6.76 -1.35 4.59
N SER A 34 7.88 -2.02 4.34
CA SER A 34 9.15 -1.58 4.93
C SER A 34 9.56 -0.22 4.35
N PRO A 35 10.34 0.60 5.08
CA PRO A 35 10.81 1.88 4.57
C PRO A 35 11.51 1.76 3.21
N GLU A 36 12.34 0.74 3.02
CA GLU A 36 13.08 0.50 1.77
C GLU A 36 12.14 0.25 0.59
N ARG A 37 11.04 -0.48 0.82
CA ARG A 37 10.01 -0.70 -0.22
C ARG A 37 9.20 0.56 -0.47
N ALA A 38 8.86 1.31 0.57
CA ALA A 38 8.07 2.53 0.47
C ALA A 38 8.83 3.64 -0.30
N PHE A 39 10.15 3.77 -0.09
CA PHE A 39 10.95 4.78 -0.79
C PHE A 39 11.04 4.59 -2.31
N ARG A 40 10.65 3.43 -2.85
CA ARG A 40 10.47 3.29 -4.31
C ARG A 40 9.49 4.33 -4.88
N LEU A 41 8.53 4.80 -4.08
CA LEU A 41 7.54 5.81 -4.46
C LEU A 41 8.13 7.22 -4.70
N LEU A 42 9.42 7.43 -4.39
CA LEU A 42 10.12 8.66 -4.75
C LEU A 42 10.43 8.72 -6.25
N ALA A 43 10.57 7.56 -6.91
CA ALA A 43 10.72 7.46 -8.34
C ALA A 43 9.45 7.95 -9.08
N GLU A 44 9.62 8.55 -10.25
CA GLU A 44 8.50 9.14 -11.01
C GLU A 44 7.57 8.10 -11.64
N ASP A 45 8.05 6.88 -11.84
CA ASP A 45 7.35 5.77 -12.47
C ASP A 45 6.73 4.79 -11.46
N CYS A 46 6.81 5.10 -10.16
CA CYS A 46 6.27 4.27 -9.10
C CYS A 46 5.10 4.99 -8.40
N PHE A 47 3.98 4.28 -8.26
CA PHE A 47 2.73 4.85 -7.72
C PHE A 47 2.20 4.01 -6.58
N PHE A 48 1.58 4.67 -5.61
CA PHE A 48 0.90 4.01 -4.49
C PHE A 48 -0.59 3.81 -4.78
N GLY A 49 -1.09 2.61 -4.53
CA GLY A 49 -2.50 2.26 -4.73
C GLY A 49 -3.05 1.42 -3.59
N VAL A 50 -4.28 1.72 -3.18
CA VAL A 50 -5.02 0.95 -2.17
C VAL A 50 -6.27 0.38 -2.81
N VAL A 51 -6.38 -0.96 -2.79
CA VAL A 51 -7.55 -1.66 -3.34
C VAL A 51 -8.37 -2.25 -2.20
N GLU A 52 -9.64 -1.87 -2.14
CA GLU A 52 -10.58 -2.46 -1.19
C GLU A 52 -11.07 -3.82 -1.67
N ILE A 53 -10.80 -4.86 -0.88
CA ILE A 53 -11.22 -6.23 -1.21
C ILE A 53 -12.57 -6.64 -0.60
N LYS A 54 -13.11 -5.84 0.33
CA LYS A 54 -14.40 -6.12 0.97
C LYS A 54 -15.56 -6.11 -0.04
N PRO A 55 -15.65 -5.15 -0.99
CA PRO A 55 -16.68 -5.18 -2.03
C PRO A 55 -16.60 -6.41 -2.94
N ILE A 56 -15.41 -7.01 -3.07
CA ILE A 56 -15.18 -8.20 -3.91
C ILE A 56 -15.74 -9.47 -3.22
N SER A 57 -15.89 -9.46 -1.90
CA SER A 57 -16.45 -10.60 -1.17
C SER A 57 -17.97 -10.68 -1.38
N ARG A 58 -18.42 -11.62 -2.22
CA ARG A 58 -19.84 -11.83 -2.61
C ARG A 58 -20.86 -11.86 -1.46
N GLN A 59 -20.43 -12.16 -0.24
CA GLN A 59 -21.31 -12.32 0.93
C GLN A 59 -21.12 -11.22 1.98
N HIS A 60 -20.21 -10.26 1.77
CA HIS A 60 -19.78 -9.26 2.76
C HIS A 60 -19.48 -9.84 4.15
N ASP A 61 -19.21 -11.13 4.22
CA ASP A 61 -19.06 -11.90 5.44
C ASP A 61 -17.58 -12.18 5.73
N LYS A 62 -17.28 -12.52 6.99
CA LYS A 62 -15.90 -12.80 7.42
C LYS A 62 -15.30 -13.99 6.65
N ALA A 63 -16.11 -14.98 6.28
CA ALA A 63 -15.63 -16.16 5.58
C ALA A 63 -15.28 -15.88 4.11
N GLY A 64 -16.09 -15.10 3.40
CA GLY A 64 -15.82 -14.65 2.04
C GLY A 64 -14.56 -13.80 1.97
N LEU A 65 -14.42 -12.83 2.87
CA LEU A 65 -13.22 -12.00 2.94
C LEU A 65 -11.96 -12.83 3.23
N ARG A 66 -12.05 -13.82 4.13
CA ARG A 66 -10.96 -14.77 4.40
C ARG A 66 -10.56 -15.52 3.13
N ARG A 67 -11.52 -16.05 2.36
CA ARG A 67 -11.24 -16.76 1.09
C ARG A 67 -10.55 -15.87 0.06
N VAL A 68 -11.00 -14.63 -0.11
CA VAL A 68 -10.38 -13.67 -1.04
C VAL A 68 -8.93 -13.42 -0.63
N ARG A 69 -8.66 -13.14 0.65
CA ARG A 69 -7.30 -12.96 1.17
C ARG A 69 -6.42 -14.19 0.96
N SER A 70 -6.91 -15.38 1.31
CA SER A 70 -6.16 -16.64 1.14
C SER A 70 -5.76 -16.88 -0.32
N ARG A 71 -6.65 -16.59 -1.27
CA ARG A 71 -6.37 -16.76 -2.71
C ARG A 71 -5.40 -15.70 -3.24
N LEU A 72 -5.52 -14.45 -2.78
CA LEU A 72 -4.63 -13.36 -3.17
C LEU A 72 -3.18 -13.62 -2.72
N ILE A 73 -3.00 -14.12 -1.49
CA ILE A 73 -1.68 -14.49 -0.99
C ILE A 73 -1.20 -15.80 -1.65
N GLY A 74 -2.10 -16.77 -1.80
CA GLY A 74 -1.80 -18.11 -2.29
C GLY A 74 -1.02 -18.95 -1.29
N THR A 75 -0.90 -20.24 -1.57
CA THR A 75 -0.16 -21.19 -0.72
C THR A 75 1.28 -20.73 -0.55
N GLU A 76 1.75 -20.58 0.70
CA GLU A 76 3.10 -20.10 1.03
C GLU A 76 3.46 -18.75 0.39
N GLY A 77 2.46 -17.92 0.04
CA GLY A 77 2.69 -16.64 -0.64
C GLY A 77 3.02 -16.75 -2.13
N LYS A 78 2.84 -17.93 -2.76
CA LYS A 78 3.20 -18.17 -4.17
C LYS A 78 2.48 -17.24 -5.14
N ALA A 79 1.19 -16.97 -4.93
CA ALA A 79 0.43 -16.08 -5.81
C ALA A 79 0.89 -14.63 -5.67
N ARG A 80 1.08 -14.16 -4.43
CA ARG A 80 1.64 -12.83 -4.15
C ARG A 80 3.01 -12.63 -4.83
N ARG A 81 3.94 -13.58 -4.65
CA ARG A 81 5.28 -13.49 -5.25
C ARG A 81 5.23 -13.41 -6.78
N ARG A 82 4.39 -14.24 -7.43
CA ARG A 82 4.22 -14.16 -8.89
C ARG A 82 3.69 -12.81 -9.34
N VAL A 83 2.74 -12.22 -8.61
CA VAL A 83 2.24 -10.87 -8.94
C VAL A 83 3.36 -9.85 -8.81
N GLU A 84 4.11 -9.88 -7.71
CA GLU A 84 5.26 -8.98 -7.49
C GLU A 84 6.33 -9.14 -8.59
N GLU A 85 6.68 -10.37 -8.98
CA GLU A 85 7.63 -10.66 -10.06
C GLU A 85 7.16 -10.17 -11.44
N LEU A 86 5.85 -10.24 -11.73
CA LEU A 86 5.27 -9.81 -13.00
C LEU A 86 5.08 -8.28 -13.08
N SER A 87 4.92 -7.61 -11.93
CA SER A 87 4.69 -6.17 -11.87
C SER A 87 5.95 -5.33 -11.60
N GLY A 88 7.02 -5.94 -11.09
CA GLY A 88 8.31 -5.28 -10.81
C GLY A 88 8.52 -4.80 -9.38
#